data_AF-A0A392QWY3-F1
#
_entry.id   AF-A0A392QWY3-F1
#
_cell.length_a   1.000
_cell.length_b   1.000
_cell.length_c   1.000
_cell.angle_alpha   90.00
_cell.angle_beta   90.00
_cell.angle_gamma   90.00
#
_symmetry.space_group_name_H-M   'P 1'
#
loop_
_entity.id
_entity.type
_entity.pdbx_description
1 polymer ?
#
loop_
_entity_poly.entity_id
_entity_poly.type
_entity_poly.pdbx_seq_one_letter_code
_entity_poly.pdbx_strand_id
1 'polypeptide(L)'
;MDHQGNNQNPQKGVVGSGGQMPYGSNPYQSNPLQQQLQAFWENQIQEIENVTDIKNHSLPLARIKKIMKADEDVKMISAEAPVLFAKACELFISELTLRSWNHTEENKRR
;
A
#
# COMPACT_ATOMS: atom_id res chain seq x y z
N MET A 1 39.38 47.71 13.83
CA MET A 1 39.86 49.00 13.30
C MET A 1 41.06 48.63 12.45
N ASP A 2 41.02 48.52 11.12
CA ASP A 2 40.22 49.24 10.12
C ASP A 2 40.01 48.43 8.83
N HIS A 3 39.24 49.06 7.93
CA HIS A 3 38.37 48.58 6.87
C HIS A 3 38.99 48.06 5.54
N GLN A 4 38.22 47.16 4.91
CA GLN A 4 37.82 47.03 3.49
C GLN A 4 38.79 47.37 2.33
N GLY A 5 38.82 46.46 1.36
CA GLY A 5 39.21 46.73 -0.03
C GLY A 5 38.67 45.66 -0.98
N ASN A 6 37.92 46.11 -1.99
CA ASN A 6 36.99 45.37 -2.84
C ASN A 6 37.64 44.88 -4.16
N ASN A 7 37.01 43.86 -4.76
CA ASN A 7 36.67 43.74 -6.19
C ASN A 7 37.53 42.94 -7.20
N GLN A 8 36.77 42.30 -8.10
CA GLN A 8 37.04 41.84 -9.48
C GLN A 8 37.41 40.37 -9.75
N ASN A 9 36.41 39.66 -10.28
CA ASN A 9 36.54 38.50 -11.17
C ASN A 9 37.02 38.98 -12.57
N PRO A 10 37.68 38.14 -13.37
CA PRO A 10 36.97 37.67 -14.57
C PRO A 10 37.28 36.23 -15.03
N GLN A 11 36.22 35.60 -15.56
CA GLN A 11 36.23 34.38 -16.36
C GLN A 11 37.23 34.41 -17.53
N LYS A 12 37.83 33.26 -17.84
CA LYS A 12 38.15 32.81 -19.20
C LYS A 12 38.27 31.28 -19.23
N GLY A 13 37.43 30.60 -20.01
CA GLY A 13 37.48 29.15 -20.16
C GLY A 13 36.38 28.54 -21.03
N VAL A 14 36.43 28.85 -22.33
CA VAL A 14 36.09 27.99 -23.49
C VAL A 14 34.71 27.29 -23.55
N VAL A 15 33.95 27.69 -24.56
CA VAL A 15 32.75 27.02 -25.11
C VAL A 15 33.13 25.64 -25.67
N GLY A 16 32.40 24.59 -25.28
CA GLY A 16 32.55 23.24 -25.81
C GLY A 16 31.27 22.41 -25.64
N SER A 17 30.51 22.32 -26.73
CA SER A 17 29.53 21.30 -27.13
C SER A 17 28.96 20.32 -26.08
N GLY A 18 27.64 20.45 -25.86
CA GLY A 18 26.68 19.34 -25.87
C GLY A 18 27.00 18.09 -25.06
N GLY A 19 26.94 18.19 -23.73
CA GLY A 19 26.77 17.04 -22.84
C GLY A 19 25.37 17.10 -22.22
N GLN A 20 24.51 16.16 -22.61
CA GLN A 20 23.19 15.97 -22.01
C GLN A 20 23.33 15.77 -20.49
N MET A 21 22.58 16.54 -19.70
CA MET A 21 22.40 16.26 -18.29
C MET A 21 21.55 14.99 -18.19
N PRO A 22 22.03 13.86 -17.64
CA PRO A 22 21.15 12.75 -17.37
C PRO A 22 20.31 13.16 -16.17
N TYR A 23 19.06 13.57 -16.43
CA TYR A 23 18.02 13.45 -15.41
C TYR A 23 17.92 11.96 -15.08
N GLY A 24 18.73 11.52 -14.13
CA GLY A 24 18.60 10.21 -13.51
C GLY A 24 17.37 10.22 -12.61
N SER A 25 16.19 10.27 -13.21
CA SER A 25 14.97 9.79 -12.57
C SER A 25 15.09 8.26 -12.52
N ASN A 26 15.46 7.70 -11.36
CA ASN A 26 15.33 6.28 -11.09
C ASN A 26 13.82 5.92 -11.20
N PRO A 27 13.34 5.22 -12.24
CA PRO A 27 11.90 5.01 -12.41
C PRO A 27 11.41 3.76 -11.67
N TYR A 28 12.29 2.96 -11.06
CA TYR A 28 11.94 1.67 -10.48
C TYR A 28 12.82 1.31 -9.29
N GLN A 29 12.57 1.91 -8.12
CA GLN A 29 12.78 1.14 -6.90
C GLN A 29 11.41 0.61 -6.49
N SER A 30 10.99 -0.46 -7.14
CA SER A 30 9.77 -1.17 -6.79
C SER A 30 9.92 -1.68 -5.36
N ASN A 31 9.11 -1.15 -4.46
CA ASN A 31 9.05 -1.62 -3.08
C ASN A 31 8.68 -3.13 -3.10
N PRO A 32 9.51 -4.05 -2.57
CA PRO A 32 9.22 -5.49 -2.60
C PRO A 32 7.86 -5.82 -2.00
N LEU A 33 7.45 -5.12 -0.94
CA LEU A 33 6.13 -5.24 -0.34
C LEU A 33 5.00 -4.92 -1.34
N GLN A 34 5.19 -3.91 -2.21
CA GLN A 34 4.18 -3.52 -3.19
C GLN A 34 3.96 -4.62 -4.24
N GLN A 35 5.04 -5.28 -4.68
CA GLN A 35 4.93 -6.42 -5.60
C GLN A 35 4.22 -7.61 -4.95
N GLN A 36 4.54 -7.90 -3.68
CA GLN A 36 3.90 -8.99 -2.95
C GLN A 36 2.41 -8.72 -2.72
N LEU A 37 2.03 -7.47 -2.39
CA LEU A 37 0.64 -7.06 -2.26
C LEU A 37 -0.11 -7.15 -3.58
N GLN A 38 0.52 -6.76 -4.69
CA GLN A 38 -0.08 -6.86 -6.01
C GLN A 38 -0.37 -8.33 -6.36
N ALA A 39 0.62 -9.22 -6.21
CA ALA A 39 0.42 -10.65 -6.42
C ALA A 39 -0.65 -11.24 -5.49
N PHE A 40 -0.70 -10.83 -4.22
CA PHE A 40 -1.75 -11.22 -3.29
C PHE A 40 -3.14 -10.85 -3.82
N TRP A 41 -3.34 -9.60 -4.25
CA TRP A 41 -4.63 -9.12 -4.75
C TRP A 41 -5.03 -9.78 -6.06
N GLU A 42 -4.10 -9.98 -7.00
CA GLU A 42 -4.36 -10.70 -8.25
C GLU A 42 -4.86 -12.13 -7.97
N ASN A 43 -4.20 -12.85 -7.05
CA ASN A 43 -4.64 -14.19 -6.65
C ASN A 43 -6.01 -14.17 -5.97
N GLN A 44 -6.27 -13.21 -5.07
CA GLN A 44 -7.54 -13.12 -4.36
C GLN A 44 -8.71 -12.77 -5.29
N ILE A 45 -8.50 -11.92 -6.30
CA ILE A 45 -9.51 -11.61 -7.31
C ILE A 45 -9.83 -12.86 -8.13
N GLN A 46 -8.82 -13.60 -8.60
CA GLN A 46 -9.02 -14.85 -9.34
C GLN A 46 -9.75 -15.89 -8.48
N GLU A 47 -9.41 -16.01 -7.20
CA GLU A 47 -10.11 -16.91 -6.28
C GLU A 47 -11.60 -16.54 -6.19
N ILE A 48 -11.91 -15.26 -5.98
CA ILE A 48 -13.28 -14.74 -5.86
C ILE A 48 -14.09 -15.00 -7.14
N GLU A 49 -13.50 -14.78 -8.32
CA GLU A 49 -14.16 -15.04 -9.61
C GLU A 49 -14.53 -16.52 -9.81
N ASN A 50 -13.80 -17.43 -9.16
CA ASN A 50 -14.02 -18.88 -9.25
C ASN A 50 -14.84 -19.46 -8.08
N VAL A 51 -15.26 -18.63 -7.11
CA VAL A 51 -16.08 -19.11 -5.98
C VAL A 51 -17.46 -19.53 -6.48
N THR A 52 -17.78 -20.81 -6.30
CA THR A 52 -19.10 -21.39 -6.63
C THR A 52 -20.00 -21.58 -5.41
N ASP A 53 -19.41 -21.66 -4.21
CA ASP A 53 -20.16 -21.79 -2.95
C ASP A 53 -19.89 -20.60 -2.02
N ILE A 54 -20.88 -19.70 -1.97
CA ILE A 54 -20.84 -18.47 -1.18
C ILE A 54 -21.23 -18.75 0.29
N LYS A 55 -21.54 -19.99 0.68
CA LYS A 55 -22.02 -20.30 2.04
C LYS A 55 -20.90 -20.61 3.02
N ASN A 56 -19.71 -20.94 2.53
CA ASN A 56 -18.57 -21.33 3.36
C ASN A 56 -17.75 -20.10 3.72
N HIS A 57 -17.97 -19.58 4.92
CA HIS A 57 -17.22 -18.45 5.47
C HIS A 57 -16.37 -18.87 6.66
N SER A 58 -15.13 -18.37 6.70
CA SER A 58 -14.23 -18.49 7.85
C SER A 58 -14.75 -17.75 9.08
N LEU A 59 -15.49 -16.67 8.87
CA LEU A 59 -16.03 -15.81 9.92
C LEU A 59 -17.55 -16.02 10.13
N PRO A 60 -18.03 -16.07 11.38
CA PRO A 60 -19.44 -16.30 11.67
C PRO A 60 -20.32 -15.08 11.34
N LEU A 61 -21.23 -15.22 10.38
CA LEU A 61 -22.13 -14.16 9.91
C LEU A 61 -22.95 -13.49 11.02
N ALA A 62 -23.39 -14.27 12.01
CA ALA A 62 -24.15 -13.74 13.15
C ALA A 62 -23.33 -12.74 13.99
N ARG A 63 -22.02 -12.94 14.11
CA ARG A 63 -21.13 -12.02 14.84
C ARG A 63 -20.85 -10.77 14.02
N ILE A 64 -20.63 -10.92 12.72
CA ILE A 64 -20.52 -9.79 11.79
C ILE A 64 -21.78 -8.91 11.91
N LYS A 65 -22.98 -9.51 11.81
CA LYS A 65 -24.24 -8.79 11.97
C LYS A 65 -24.36 -8.11 13.33
N LYS A 66 -23.90 -8.75 14.42
CA LYS A 66 -23.92 -8.15 15.77
C LYS A 66 -23.00 -6.93 15.87
N ILE A 67 -21.82 -6.98 15.26
CA ILE A 67 -20.88 -5.84 15.21
C ILE A 67 -21.49 -4.70 14.40
N MET A 68 -22.06 -4.98 13.22
CA MET A 68 -22.75 -3.98 12.40
C MET A 68 -23.92 -3.32 13.14
N LYS A 69 -24.59 -4.06 14.05
CA LYS A 69 -25.70 -3.59 14.89
C LYS A 69 -25.26 -2.94 16.21
N ALA A 70 -23.96 -2.84 16.47
CA ALA A 70 -23.46 -2.07 17.60
C ALA A 70 -23.69 -0.56 17.41
N ASP A 71 -23.83 -0.12 16.17
CA ASP A 71 -24.30 1.21 15.81
C ASP A 71 -25.84 1.28 15.90
N GLU A 72 -26.35 2.16 16.77
CA GLU A 72 -27.78 2.32 17.07
C GLU A 72 -28.58 2.82 15.86
N ASP A 73 -27.94 3.53 14.92
CA ASP A 73 -28.61 4.06 13.73
C ASP A 73 -28.85 2.99 12.66
N VAL A 74 -28.20 1.82 12.78
CA VAL A 74 -28.34 0.71 11.84
C VAL A 74 -29.61 -0.09 12.14
N LYS A 75 -30.72 0.23 11.45
CA LYS A 75 -32.03 -0.42 11.65
C LYS A 75 -32.19 -1.77 10.97
N MET A 76 -31.80 -1.92 9.72
CA MET A 76 -31.88 -3.17 8.99
C MET A 76 -30.57 -3.44 8.26
N ILE A 77 -30.27 -4.72 8.05
CA ILE A 77 -29.07 -5.18 7.36
C ILE A 77 -29.52 -6.21 6.34
N SER A 78 -29.18 -5.98 5.06
CA SER A 78 -29.41 -6.95 3.98
C SER A 78 -28.71 -8.27 4.29
N ALA A 79 -29.30 -9.40 3.88
CA ALA A 79 -28.69 -10.71 4.05
C ALA A 79 -27.33 -10.84 3.34
N GLU A 80 -27.11 -10.09 2.26
CA GLU A 80 -25.87 -10.09 1.48
C GLU A 80 -24.74 -9.33 2.18
N ALA A 81 -25.04 -8.35 3.02
CA ALA A 81 -24.02 -7.51 3.61
C ALA A 81 -23.09 -8.29 4.58
N PRO A 82 -23.59 -9.14 5.51
CA PRO A 82 -22.72 -9.98 6.33
C PRO A 82 -21.84 -10.94 5.52
N VAL A 83 -22.35 -11.45 4.40
CA VAL A 83 -21.62 -12.34 3.48
C VAL A 83 -20.45 -11.61 2.84
N LEU A 84 -20.69 -10.40 2.32
CA LEU A 84 -19.62 -9.54 1.77
C LEU A 84 -18.59 -9.17 2.83
N PHE A 85 -19.04 -8.79 4.03
CA PHE A 85 -18.14 -8.49 5.14
C PHE A 85 -17.30 -9.69 5.57
N ALA A 86 -17.82 -10.91 5.49
CA ALA A 86 -17.02 -12.10 5.83
C ALA A 86 -15.79 -12.20 4.93
N LYS A 87 -15.95 -12.10 3.61
CA LYS A 87 -14.80 -12.13 2.68
C LYS A 87 -13.94 -10.87 2.79
N ALA A 88 -14.55 -9.69 2.92
CA ALA A 88 -13.79 -8.45 3.07
C ALA A 88 -12.91 -8.44 4.33
N CYS A 89 -13.42 -8.95 5.46
CA CYS A 89 -12.65 -9.07 6.69
C CYS A 89 -11.52 -10.10 6.56
N GLU A 90 -11.73 -11.22 5.87
CA GLU A 90 -10.67 -12.20 5.58
C GLU A 90 -9.52 -11.58 4.78
N LEU A 91 -9.85 -10.82 3.72
CA LEU A 91 -8.88 -10.09 2.91
C LEU A 91 -8.15 -9.03 3.73
N PHE A 92 -8.90 -8.23 4.49
CA PHE A 92 -8.36 -7.17 5.32
C PHE A 92 -7.38 -7.71 6.37
N ILE A 93 -7.74 -8.77 7.08
CA ILE A 93 -6.86 -9.40 8.08
C ILE A 93 -5.59 -9.92 7.42
N SER A 94 -5.72 -10.61 6.27
CA SER A 94 -4.58 -11.17 5.55
C SER A 94 -3.62 -10.09 5.05
N GLU A 95 -4.15 -9.03 4.44
CA GLU A 95 -3.36 -7.90 3.95
C GLU A 95 -2.69 -7.13 5.09
N LEU A 96 -3.42 -6.81 6.16
CA LEU A 96 -2.89 -6.12 7.33
C LEU A 96 -1.78 -6.95 7.98
N THR A 97 -1.98 -8.26 8.09
CA THR A 97 -0.98 -9.19 8.61
C THR A 97 0.26 -9.19 7.73
N LEU A 98 0.11 -9.27 6.41
CA LEU A 98 1.22 -9.24 5.46
C LEU A 98 2.05 -7.94 5.59
N ARG A 99 1.38 -6.78 5.63
CA ARG A 99 2.05 -5.49 5.82
C ARG A 99 2.80 -5.41 7.16
N SER A 100 2.18 -5.90 8.23
CA SER A 100 2.76 -5.92 9.58
C SER A 100 3.93 -6.89 9.69
N TRP A 101 3.85 -8.03 9.01
CA TRP A 101 4.91 -9.03 8.95
C TRP A 101 6.15 -8.49 8.23
N ASN A 102 5.96 -7.81 7.09
CA ASN A 102 7.06 -7.19 6.38
C ASN A 102 7.86 -6.23 7.28
N HIS A 103 7.17 -5.38 8.05
CA HIS A 103 7.83 -4.51 9.03
C HIS A 103 8.55 -5.30 10.14
N THR A 104 7.98 -6.43 10.57
CA THR A 104 8.60 -7.30 11.58
C THR A 104 9.90 -7.93 11.05
N GLU A 105 9.91 -8.39 9.80
CA GLU A 105 11.08 -8.95 9.12
C GLU A 105 12.18 -7.91 8.86
N GLU A 106 11.81 -6.69 8.44
CA GLU A 106 12.76 -5.57 8.28
C GLU A 106 13.52 -5.28 9.58
N ASN A 107 12.86 -5.47 10.72
CA ASN A 107 13.45 -5.33 12.05
C ASN A 107 14.10 -6.62 12.58
N LYS A 108 14.19 -7.68 11.76
CA LYS A 108 14.76 -9.00 12.13
C LYS A 108 14.09 -9.63 13.35
N ARG A 109 12.81 -9.33 13.57
CA ARG A 109 11.99 -9.91 14.64
C ARG A 109 11.18 -11.10 14.10
N ARG A 110 10.67 -11.92 15.02
CA ARG A 110 9.76 -13.04 14.74
C ARG A 110 8.54 -12.94 15.63
#